data_AF-A0A0J1BGW6-F1
#
_entry.id   AF-A0A0J1BGW6-F1
#
_cell.length_a   1.000
_cell.length_b   1.000
_cell.length_c   1.000
_cell.angle_alpha   90.00
_cell.angle_beta   90.00
_cell.angle_gamma   90.00
#
_symmetry.space_group_name_H-M   'P 1'
#
loop_
_entity.id
_entity.type
_entity.pdbx_description
1 polymer ?
#
loop_
_entity_poly.entity_id
_entity_poly.type
_entity_poly.pdbx_seq_one_letter_code
_entity_poly.pdbx_strand_id
1 'polypeptide(L)'
;MQSKSTTNEAKQGNPSMDDPWMNDSETPERETGSEWMRYVRVFGTFARNSLVRDMTFRANFVIECVSSIGWTLMNVGFYLIIFQFTGSIGADTGWDRERFFLFLATTWFINSIVQAFFMPNAEEFSELIRTGGLDFALLKPIDTQFLISFRRVSWSSLANFLAGLVIAGVALSRLATREVDPHIPSVLSLVLYVLFCMCGVVIMYSLMICLSATSIWLGRNQTLYNFWFYITNFSRYPMEIYNRGWGTPMYGFFTFVVPVLVVVNVPARLLAKPIDPRTNEEWMLVGWALIATVLSVTFSRWVFRRALGSYRSASS
;
A
#
# COMPACT_ATOMS: atom_id res chain seq x y z
N MET A 1 -20.92 65.69 -43.94
CA MET A 1 -20.20 66.74 -43.16
C MET A 1 -21.20 67.40 -42.23
N GLN A 2 -20.79 67.55 -40.96
CA GLN A 2 -21.44 68.24 -39.82
C GLN A 2 -22.75 67.65 -39.26
N SER A 3 -23.04 67.63 -37.95
CA SER A 3 -22.30 67.53 -36.67
C SER A 3 -23.25 68.01 -35.55
N LYS A 4 -23.54 67.12 -34.58
CA LYS A 4 -23.82 67.38 -33.13
C LYS A 4 -25.08 68.21 -32.78
N SER A 5 -25.80 68.06 -31.67
CA SER A 5 -25.70 67.44 -30.32
C SER A 5 -27.12 67.54 -29.71
N THR A 6 -27.66 66.71 -28.80
CA THR A 6 -27.35 66.46 -27.36
C THR A 6 -28.37 65.41 -26.86
N THR A 7 -27.95 64.28 -26.25
CA THR A 7 -28.00 63.97 -24.79
C THR A 7 -29.35 64.24 -24.11
N ASN A 8 -30.09 63.24 -23.61
CA ASN A 8 -29.95 62.69 -22.25
C ASN A 8 -31.08 61.69 -21.86
N GLU A 9 -30.70 60.76 -20.98
CA GLU A 9 -31.51 60.07 -19.95
C GLU A 9 -32.58 59.02 -20.30
N ALA A 10 -32.16 57.77 -20.12
CA ALA A 10 -32.99 56.61 -19.86
C ALA A 10 -33.68 56.70 -18.49
N LYS A 11 -35.00 56.51 -18.46
CA LYS A 11 -35.74 56.02 -17.29
C LYS A 11 -36.45 54.73 -17.68
N GLN A 12 -35.85 53.61 -17.33
CA GLN A 12 -36.53 52.32 -17.27
C GLN A 12 -37.56 52.39 -16.14
N GLY A 13 -38.83 52.45 -16.52
CA GLY A 13 -39.95 52.21 -15.64
C GLY A 13 -40.05 50.71 -15.35
N ASN A 14 -39.98 50.38 -14.08
CA ASN A 14 -40.24 49.07 -13.48
C ASN A 14 -41.65 48.55 -13.82
N PRO A 15 -41.79 47.29 -14.24
CA PRO A 15 -42.92 46.47 -13.85
C PRO A 15 -42.43 45.40 -12.87
N SER A 16 -42.84 45.56 -11.62
CA SER A 16 -42.89 44.48 -10.64
C SER A 16 -43.75 43.34 -11.21
N MET A 17 -43.12 42.23 -11.55
CA MET A 17 -43.80 40.96 -11.72
C MET A 17 -43.04 39.93 -10.90
N ASP A 18 -43.68 39.57 -9.81
CA ASP A 18 -43.33 38.47 -8.93
C ASP A 18 -43.26 37.19 -9.77
N ASP A 19 -42.06 36.83 -10.24
CA ASP A 19 -41.79 35.52 -10.81
C ASP A 19 -41.35 34.59 -9.67
N PRO A 20 -42.19 33.62 -9.23
CA PRO A 20 -41.88 32.75 -8.09
C PRO A 20 -40.77 31.73 -8.37
N TRP A 21 -40.22 31.72 -9.58
CA TRP A 21 -39.36 30.64 -10.09
C TRP A 21 -37.88 31.04 -10.21
N MET A 22 -37.49 32.22 -9.72
CA MET A 22 -36.16 32.80 -9.92
C MET A 22 -35.30 32.88 -8.64
N ASN A 23 -35.55 32.06 -7.62
CA ASN A 23 -34.73 32.04 -6.41
C ASN A 23 -34.39 30.64 -5.86
N ASP A 24 -34.16 29.67 -6.75
CA ASP A 24 -33.59 28.36 -6.37
C ASP A 24 -32.31 28.08 -7.19
N SER A 25 -31.35 29.01 -7.16
CA SER A 25 -29.96 28.64 -7.42
C SER A 25 -29.29 28.29 -6.09
N GLU A 26 -29.82 27.28 -5.41
CA GLU A 26 -29.04 26.52 -4.43
C GLU A 26 -27.89 25.88 -5.21
N THR A 27 -26.73 26.54 -5.19
CA THR A 27 -25.46 25.86 -5.44
C THR A 27 -25.45 24.65 -4.51
N PRO A 28 -25.31 23.41 -5.01
CA PRO A 28 -25.25 22.27 -4.12
C PRO A 28 -24.00 22.47 -3.26
N GLU A 29 -24.20 22.84 -1.99
CA GLU A 29 -23.19 22.72 -0.97
C GLU A 29 -22.75 21.26 -1.04
N ARG A 30 -21.58 21.04 -1.63
CA ARG A 30 -20.97 19.73 -1.65
C ARG A 30 -20.75 19.36 -0.20
N GLU A 31 -21.64 18.53 0.34
CA GLU A 31 -21.45 17.81 1.59
C GLU A 31 -20.22 16.90 1.44
N THR A 32 -19.05 17.48 1.57
CA THR A 32 -17.76 16.77 1.58
C THR A 32 -17.70 15.75 2.72
N GLY A 33 -18.56 15.89 3.73
CA GLY A 33 -18.75 14.94 4.82
C GLY A 33 -19.53 13.65 4.48
N SER A 34 -20.33 13.60 3.40
CA SER A 34 -21.12 12.40 3.05
C SER A 34 -20.43 11.48 2.06
N GLU A 35 -19.53 12.03 1.23
CA GLU A 35 -18.76 11.27 0.23
C GLU A 35 -17.85 10.23 0.89
N TRP A 36 -17.01 10.58 1.88
CA TRP A 36 -16.09 9.64 2.53
C TRP A 36 -16.82 8.51 3.27
N MET A 37 -17.95 8.83 3.91
CA MET A 37 -18.80 7.83 4.57
C MET A 37 -19.44 6.87 3.55
N ARG A 38 -19.76 7.38 2.36
CA ARG A 38 -20.21 6.56 1.22
C ARG A 38 -19.10 5.63 0.74
N TYR A 39 -17.86 6.11 0.58
CA TYR A 39 -16.71 5.28 0.21
C TYR A 39 -16.44 4.16 1.22
N VAL A 40 -16.46 4.46 2.53
CA VAL A 40 -16.26 3.46 3.59
C VAL A 40 -17.41 2.43 3.62
N ARG A 41 -18.67 2.88 3.47
CA ARG A 41 -19.83 1.96 3.42
C ARG A 41 -19.81 1.06 2.19
N VAL A 42 -19.38 1.60 1.04
CA VAL A 42 -19.19 0.83 -0.19
C VAL A 42 -18.05 -0.19 -0.02
N PHE A 43 -16.92 0.21 0.57
CA PHE A 43 -15.83 -0.70 0.90
C PHE A 43 -16.28 -1.84 1.83
N GLY A 44 -17.01 -1.53 2.90
CA GLY A 44 -17.57 -2.54 3.80
C GLY A 44 -18.50 -3.54 3.09
N THR A 45 -19.27 -3.06 2.10
CA THR A 45 -20.12 -3.92 1.27
C THR A 45 -19.30 -4.83 0.36
N PHE A 46 -18.23 -4.33 -0.27
CA PHE A 46 -17.31 -5.17 -1.07
C PHE A 46 -16.55 -6.18 -0.23
N ALA A 47 -16.08 -5.79 0.95
CA ALA A 47 -15.41 -6.66 1.89
C ALA A 47 -16.34 -7.80 2.35
N ARG A 48 -17.60 -7.47 2.71
CA ARG A 48 -18.63 -8.45 3.08
C ARG A 48 -18.98 -9.38 1.91
N ASN A 49 -19.17 -8.84 0.71
CA ASN A 49 -19.47 -9.66 -0.47
C ASN A 49 -18.31 -10.58 -0.84
N SER A 50 -17.06 -10.12 -0.71
CA SER A 50 -15.88 -10.96 -0.90
C SER A 50 -15.84 -12.07 0.14
N LEU A 51 -16.10 -11.75 1.42
CA LEU A 51 -16.15 -12.76 2.49
C LEU A 51 -17.23 -13.81 2.24
N VAL A 52 -18.45 -13.38 1.88
CA VAL A 52 -19.56 -14.30 1.58
C VAL A 52 -19.20 -15.20 0.40
N ARG A 53 -18.61 -14.65 -0.67
CA ARG A 53 -18.17 -15.42 -1.83
C ARG A 53 -17.10 -16.46 -1.45
N ASP A 54 -16.11 -16.07 -0.66
CA ASP A 54 -15.03 -16.97 -0.25
C ASP A 54 -15.57 -18.07 0.68
N MET A 55 -16.53 -17.75 1.56
CA MET A 55 -17.20 -18.72 2.44
C MET A 55 -18.17 -19.66 1.70
N THR A 56 -18.72 -19.26 0.54
CA THR A 56 -19.52 -20.16 -0.31
C THR A 56 -18.71 -21.39 -0.72
N PHE A 57 -17.40 -21.23 -0.93
CA PHE A 57 -16.45 -22.32 -1.19
C PHE A 57 -15.59 -22.63 0.05
N ARG A 58 -16.25 -22.88 1.19
CA ARG A 58 -15.62 -23.19 2.49
C ARG A 58 -14.43 -24.14 2.44
N ALA A 59 -14.47 -25.17 1.59
CA ALA A 59 -13.36 -26.11 1.45
C ALA A 59 -12.11 -25.45 0.86
N ASN A 60 -12.26 -24.63 -0.18
CA ASN A 60 -11.16 -23.87 -0.78
C ASN A 60 -10.57 -22.88 0.23
N PHE A 61 -11.43 -22.15 0.94
CA PHE A 61 -11.00 -21.21 1.98
C PHE A 61 -10.19 -21.90 3.10
N VAL A 62 -10.66 -23.06 3.59
CA VAL A 62 -9.94 -23.83 4.63
C VAL A 62 -8.61 -24.35 4.09
N ILE A 63 -8.57 -24.89 2.86
CA ILE A 63 -7.32 -25.34 2.23
C ILE A 63 -6.33 -24.18 2.09
N GLU A 64 -6.78 -23.00 1.67
CA GLU A 64 -5.93 -21.80 1.58
C GLU A 64 -5.40 -21.38 2.95
N CYS A 65 -6.25 -21.33 3.99
CA CYS A 65 -5.80 -21.01 5.34
C CYS A 65 -4.78 -22.02 5.87
N VAL A 66 -5.03 -23.32 5.72
CA VAL A 66 -4.11 -24.39 6.16
C VAL A 66 -2.79 -24.32 5.39
N SER A 67 -2.84 -24.11 4.07
CA SER A 67 -1.66 -23.98 3.23
C SER A 67 -0.83 -22.76 3.64
N SER A 68 -1.50 -21.64 3.92
CA SER A 68 -0.87 -20.41 4.38
C SER A 68 -0.18 -20.59 5.73
N ILE A 69 -0.87 -21.19 6.71
CA ILE A 69 -0.29 -21.49 8.02
C ILE A 69 0.87 -22.47 7.89
N GLY A 70 0.74 -23.51 7.05
CA GLY A 70 1.80 -24.47 6.78
C GLY A 70 3.05 -23.80 6.20
N TRP A 71 2.88 -22.89 5.23
CA TRP A 71 3.97 -22.11 4.67
C TRP A 71 4.67 -21.24 5.72
N THR A 72 3.89 -20.54 6.55
CA THR A 72 4.37 -19.74 7.67
C THR A 72 5.17 -20.60 8.64
N LEU A 73 4.63 -21.73 9.10
CA LEU A 73 5.31 -22.65 10.03
C LEU A 73 6.61 -23.18 9.44
N MET A 74 6.62 -23.52 8.14
CA MET A 74 7.83 -23.95 7.45
C MET A 74 8.89 -22.84 7.41
N ASN A 75 8.48 -21.59 7.14
CA ASN A 75 9.38 -20.43 7.19
C ASN A 75 9.95 -20.20 8.59
N VAL A 76 9.11 -20.24 9.63
CA VAL A 76 9.57 -20.11 11.03
C VAL A 76 10.55 -21.23 11.37
N GLY A 77 10.20 -22.47 11.06
CA GLY A 77 11.04 -23.64 11.32
C GLY A 77 12.39 -23.53 10.63
N PHE A 78 12.40 -23.09 9.37
CA PHE A 78 13.63 -22.83 8.61
C PHE A 78 14.54 -21.82 9.32
N TYR A 79 14.01 -20.65 9.74
CA TYR A 79 14.81 -19.66 10.45
C TYR A 79 15.23 -20.12 11.85
N LEU A 80 14.40 -20.89 12.56
CA LEU A 80 14.78 -21.48 13.84
C LEU A 80 15.98 -22.42 13.69
N ILE A 81 16.01 -23.24 12.63
CA ILE A 81 17.14 -24.12 12.33
C ILE A 81 18.40 -23.29 12.02
N ILE A 82 18.29 -22.24 11.19
CA ILE A 82 19.42 -21.34 10.91
C ILE A 82 20.00 -20.77 12.21
N PHE A 83 19.14 -20.30 13.12
CA PHE A 83 19.58 -19.74 14.40
C PHE A 83 20.11 -20.78 15.41
N GLN A 84 20.09 -22.08 15.09
CA GLN A 84 20.84 -23.09 15.85
C GLN A 84 22.31 -23.13 15.42
N PHE A 85 22.60 -22.82 14.16
CA PHE A 85 23.96 -22.83 13.59
C PHE A 85 24.59 -21.44 13.53
N THR A 86 23.83 -20.36 13.72
CA THR A 86 24.33 -18.99 13.65
C THR A 86 23.66 -18.10 14.70
N GLY A 87 24.46 -17.33 15.45
CA GLY A 87 23.96 -16.44 16.52
C GLY A 87 23.30 -15.14 16.02
N SER A 88 23.59 -14.70 14.79
CA SER A 88 23.01 -13.50 14.19
C SER A 88 22.95 -13.60 12.67
N ILE A 89 21.98 -12.93 12.06
CA ILE A 89 21.84 -12.89 10.59
C ILE A 89 22.60 -11.67 10.04
N GLY A 90 23.75 -11.96 9.39
CA GLY A 90 24.73 -10.96 8.96
C GLY A 90 25.72 -10.62 10.08
N ALA A 91 27.03 -10.81 9.83
CA ALA A 91 28.05 -10.47 10.82
C ALA A 91 27.97 -8.97 11.17
N ASP A 92 27.97 -8.64 12.46
CA ASP A 92 28.00 -7.27 13.01
C ASP A 92 26.75 -6.41 12.72
N THR A 93 25.63 -7.00 12.31
CA THR A 93 24.40 -6.26 11.99
C THR A 93 23.48 -6.06 13.22
N GLY A 94 23.70 -6.85 14.27
CA GLY A 94 22.90 -6.83 15.50
C GLY A 94 21.51 -7.46 15.36
N TRP A 95 21.26 -8.24 14.31
CA TRP A 95 20.03 -9.02 14.13
C TRP A 95 20.15 -10.39 14.80
N ASP A 96 20.01 -10.41 16.12
CA ASP A 96 19.82 -11.64 16.88
C ASP A 96 18.43 -12.25 16.61
N ARG A 97 18.23 -13.47 17.13
CA ARG A 97 17.04 -14.29 16.87
C ARG A 97 15.74 -13.51 17.07
N GLU A 98 15.56 -12.88 18.22
CA GLU A 98 14.32 -12.19 18.59
C GLU A 98 14.08 -10.97 17.68
N ARG A 99 15.12 -10.15 17.47
CA ARG A 99 15.05 -8.98 16.58
C ARG A 99 14.73 -9.37 15.14
N PHE A 100 15.29 -10.47 14.64
CA PHE A 100 14.99 -10.98 13.31
C PHE A 100 13.55 -11.49 13.19
N PHE A 101 13.00 -12.12 14.24
CA PHE A 101 11.58 -12.52 14.22
C PHE A 101 10.64 -11.31 14.16
N LEU A 102 10.98 -10.18 14.79
CA LEU A 102 10.25 -8.91 14.62
C LEU A 102 10.33 -8.38 13.18
N PHE A 103 11.49 -8.50 12.55
CA PHE A 103 11.68 -8.17 11.14
C PHE A 103 10.80 -9.05 10.24
N LEU A 104 10.80 -10.37 10.48
CA LEU A 104 10.00 -11.33 9.73
C LEU A 104 8.50 -11.06 9.90
N ALA A 105 8.05 -10.78 11.13
CA ALA A 105 6.67 -10.39 11.39
C ALA A 105 6.27 -9.10 10.66
N THR A 106 7.15 -8.10 10.64
CA THR A 106 6.95 -6.85 9.89
C THR A 106 6.81 -7.11 8.40
N THR A 107 7.64 -7.99 7.84
CA THR A 107 7.54 -8.44 6.45
C THR A 107 6.17 -9.04 6.17
N TRP A 108 5.68 -9.91 7.05
CA TRP A 108 4.38 -10.54 6.89
C TRP A 108 3.22 -9.57 7.06
N PHE A 109 3.29 -8.61 7.98
CA PHE A 109 2.23 -7.60 8.10
C PHE A 109 2.06 -6.82 6.81
N ILE A 110 3.15 -6.28 6.28
CA ILE A 110 3.12 -5.49 5.05
C ILE A 110 2.66 -6.35 3.88
N ASN A 111 3.24 -7.55 3.71
CA ASN A 111 2.88 -8.44 2.61
C ASN A 111 1.43 -8.92 2.70
N SER A 112 0.93 -9.23 3.89
CA SER A 112 -0.44 -9.71 4.09
C SER A 112 -1.46 -8.61 3.79
N ILE A 113 -1.19 -7.37 4.22
CA ILE A 113 -2.05 -6.22 3.89
C ILE A 113 -2.06 -6.02 2.36
N VAL A 114 -0.89 -6.03 1.72
CA VAL A 114 -0.83 -5.81 0.27
C VAL A 114 -1.49 -6.95 -0.51
N GLN A 115 -1.26 -8.21 -0.12
CA GLN A 115 -1.87 -9.37 -0.74
C GLN A 115 -3.37 -9.46 -0.50
N ALA A 116 -3.85 -9.04 0.66
CA ALA A 116 -5.28 -9.07 0.96
C ALA A 116 -6.05 -7.98 0.21
N PHE A 117 -5.53 -6.75 0.22
CA PHE A 117 -6.28 -5.59 -0.25
C PHE A 117 -5.92 -5.15 -1.66
N PHE A 118 -4.68 -5.33 -2.14
CA PHE A 118 -4.25 -4.71 -3.39
C PHE A 118 -3.92 -5.71 -4.49
N MET A 119 -3.35 -6.87 -4.15
CA MET A 119 -2.94 -7.88 -5.14
C MET A 119 -4.09 -8.39 -6.03
N PRO A 120 -5.25 -8.82 -5.48
CA PRO A 120 -6.34 -9.37 -6.30
C PRO A 120 -6.96 -8.29 -7.21
N ASN A 121 -6.92 -7.04 -6.72
CA ASN A 121 -7.43 -5.86 -7.41
C ASN A 121 -6.51 -5.44 -8.56
N ALA A 122 -5.19 -5.49 -8.35
CA ALA A 122 -4.20 -5.22 -9.38
C ALA A 122 -4.23 -6.27 -10.50
N GLU A 123 -4.47 -7.54 -10.16
CA GLU A 123 -4.69 -8.61 -11.14
C GLU A 123 -5.99 -8.40 -11.93
N GLU A 124 -7.12 -8.19 -11.23
CA GLU A 124 -8.41 -7.96 -11.88
C GLU A 124 -8.38 -6.73 -12.80
N PHE A 125 -7.63 -5.68 -12.44
CA PHE A 125 -7.42 -4.54 -13.32
C PHE A 125 -6.76 -4.94 -14.65
N SER A 126 -5.68 -5.70 -14.58
CA SER A 126 -4.98 -6.21 -15.77
C SER A 126 -5.90 -7.12 -16.61
N GLU A 127 -6.78 -7.89 -15.99
CA GLU A 127 -7.78 -8.70 -16.70
C GLU A 127 -8.89 -7.86 -17.36
N LEU A 128 -9.39 -6.82 -16.69
CA LEU A 128 -10.39 -5.90 -17.23
C LEU A 128 -9.86 -5.16 -18.46
N ILE A 129 -8.58 -4.78 -18.47
CA ILE A 129 -7.91 -4.21 -19.64
C ILE A 129 -7.90 -5.21 -20.79
N ARG A 130 -7.43 -6.44 -20.52
CA ARG A 130 -7.32 -7.51 -21.52
C ARG A 130 -8.67 -7.89 -22.15
N THR A 131 -9.74 -7.84 -21.36
CA THR A 131 -11.09 -8.25 -21.78
C THR A 131 -11.94 -7.10 -22.31
N GLY A 132 -11.45 -5.86 -22.31
CA GLY A 132 -12.24 -4.68 -22.67
C GLY A 132 -13.27 -4.27 -21.60
N GLY A 133 -13.29 -4.94 -20.45
CA GLY A 133 -14.18 -4.61 -19.32
C GLY A 133 -13.86 -3.28 -18.64
N LEU A 134 -12.71 -2.67 -18.94
CA LEU A 134 -12.32 -1.37 -18.39
C LEU A 134 -13.28 -0.25 -18.82
N ASP A 135 -13.83 -0.30 -20.04
CA ASP A 135 -14.80 0.69 -20.54
C ASP A 135 -16.04 0.78 -19.63
N PHE A 136 -16.56 -0.38 -19.21
CA PHE A 136 -17.68 -0.45 -18.27
C PHE A 136 -17.32 0.03 -16.86
N ALA A 137 -16.06 -0.09 -16.45
CA ALA A 137 -15.60 0.40 -15.15
C ALA A 137 -15.46 1.94 -15.15
N LEU A 138 -15.02 2.54 -16.27
CA LEU A 138 -14.89 3.98 -16.44
C LEU A 138 -16.24 4.72 -16.48
N LEU A 139 -17.31 4.04 -16.89
CA LEU A 139 -18.68 4.59 -16.90
C LEU A 139 -19.30 4.71 -15.50
N LYS A 140 -18.67 4.14 -14.45
CA LYS A 140 -19.20 4.22 -13.09
C LYS A 140 -18.88 5.57 -12.46
N PRO A 141 -19.83 6.22 -11.76
CA PRO A 141 -19.65 7.54 -11.15
C PRO A 141 -18.88 7.45 -9.81
N ILE A 142 -17.72 6.79 -9.81
CA ILE A 142 -16.81 6.62 -8.67
C ILE A 142 -15.38 6.69 -9.22
N ASP A 143 -14.45 7.26 -8.45
CA ASP A 143 -13.02 7.28 -8.80
C ASP A 143 -12.54 5.87 -9.18
N THR A 144 -12.06 5.73 -10.41
CA THR A 144 -11.69 4.42 -10.99
C THR A 144 -10.55 3.80 -10.22
N GLN A 145 -9.62 4.59 -9.68
CA GLN A 145 -8.49 4.09 -8.90
C GLN A 145 -8.99 3.49 -7.58
N PHE A 146 -9.94 4.12 -6.90
CA PHE A 146 -10.57 3.57 -5.70
C PHE A 146 -11.37 2.30 -6.01
N LEU A 147 -12.22 2.34 -7.05
CA LEU A 147 -13.08 1.21 -7.41
C LEU A 147 -12.26 -0.01 -7.81
N ILE A 148 -11.18 0.19 -8.54
CA ILE A 148 -10.30 -0.88 -8.97
C ILE A 148 -9.48 -1.41 -7.79
N SER A 149 -9.01 -0.54 -6.88
CA SER A 149 -8.05 -0.92 -5.83
C SER A 149 -8.66 -1.61 -4.62
N PHE A 150 -9.98 -1.57 -4.43
CA PHE A 150 -10.65 -2.07 -3.22
C PHE A 150 -11.86 -2.98 -3.49
N ARG A 151 -11.99 -3.52 -4.71
CA ARG A 151 -13.15 -4.34 -5.13
C ARG A 151 -13.17 -5.74 -4.49
N ARG A 152 -12.01 -6.38 -4.39
CA ARG A 152 -11.83 -7.71 -3.80
C ARG A 152 -10.91 -7.65 -2.59
N VAL A 153 -11.28 -8.37 -1.55
CA VAL A 153 -10.42 -8.59 -0.39
C VAL A 153 -10.20 -10.09 -0.24
N SER A 154 -8.94 -10.53 -0.24
CA SER A 154 -8.56 -11.91 0.07
C SER A 154 -8.40 -12.06 1.57
N TRP A 155 -9.39 -12.68 2.22
CA TRP A 155 -9.38 -12.91 3.66
C TRP A 155 -8.38 -13.98 4.09
N SER A 156 -8.07 -14.94 3.20
CA SER A 156 -7.05 -15.97 3.45
C SER A 156 -5.67 -15.36 3.67
N SER A 157 -5.33 -14.27 2.96
CA SER A 157 -4.07 -13.55 3.13
C SER A 157 -3.92 -12.91 4.52
N LEU A 158 -5.03 -12.56 5.20
CA LEU A 158 -5.00 -12.03 6.57
C LEU A 158 -4.61 -13.10 7.60
N ALA A 159 -4.68 -14.40 7.29
CA ALA A 159 -4.20 -15.45 8.19
C ALA A 159 -2.70 -15.29 8.50
N ASN A 160 -1.90 -14.88 7.51
CA ASN A 160 -0.48 -14.58 7.68
C ASN A 160 -0.25 -13.34 8.55
N PHE A 161 -1.16 -12.35 8.49
CA PHE A 161 -1.13 -11.19 9.37
C PHE A 161 -1.29 -11.62 10.83
N LEU A 162 -2.25 -12.51 11.11
CA LEU A 162 -2.45 -13.06 12.47
C LEU A 162 -1.23 -13.86 12.93
N ALA A 163 -0.64 -14.68 12.05
CA ALA A 163 0.59 -15.40 12.38
C ALA A 163 1.75 -14.45 12.69
N GLY A 164 1.89 -13.36 11.92
CA GLY A 164 2.85 -12.29 12.20
C GLY A 164 2.62 -11.64 13.56
N LEU A 165 1.36 -11.46 13.98
CA LEU A 165 1.00 -10.88 15.27
C LEU A 165 1.45 -11.78 16.43
N VAL A 166 1.23 -13.09 16.30
CA VAL A 166 1.68 -14.07 17.30
C VAL A 166 3.21 -14.06 17.41
N ILE A 167 3.93 -14.07 16.28
CA ILE A 167 5.39 -14.03 16.29
C ILE A 167 5.92 -12.72 16.86
N ALA A 168 5.34 -11.57 16.46
CA ALA A 168 5.73 -10.27 16.99
C ALA A 168 5.51 -10.20 18.50
N GLY A 169 4.37 -10.68 18.99
CA GLY A 169 4.07 -10.73 20.42
C GLY A 169 5.05 -11.60 21.20
N VAL A 170 5.35 -12.80 20.71
CA VAL A 170 6.32 -13.72 21.35
C VAL A 170 7.75 -13.17 21.28
N ALA A 171 8.14 -12.56 20.17
CA ALA A 171 9.47 -11.96 20.03
C ALA A 171 9.63 -10.75 20.94
N LEU A 172 8.62 -9.86 21.03
CA LEU A 172 8.63 -8.73 21.96
C LEU A 172 8.63 -9.19 23.41
N SER A 173 7.83 -10.20 23.78
CA SER A 173 7.83 -10.70 25.15
C SER A 173 9.18 -11.28 25.55
N ARG A 174 9.81 -12.05 24.65
CA ARG A 174 11.15 -12.62 24.89
C ARG A 174 12.23 -11.54 24.97
N LEU A 175 12.12 -10.49 24.15
CA LEU A 175 13.04 -9.36 24.16
C LEU A 175 12.88 -8.50 25.42
N ALA A 176 11.67 -8.39 25.96
CA ALA A 176 11.39 -7.69 27.22
C ALA A 176 11.85 -8.49 28.46
N THR A 177 11.78 -9.83 28.42
CA THR A 177 12.17 -10.70 29.55
C THR A 177 13.64 -11.16 29.52
N ARG A 178 14.46 -10.61 28.62
CA ARG A 178 15.86 -11.04 28.46
C ARG A 178 16.73 -10.49 29.59
N GLU A 179 17.59 -11.34 30.15
CA GLU A 179 18.52 -10.95 31.22
C GLU A 179 19.63 -10.00 30.72
N VAL A 180 19.95 -10.04 29.42
CA VAL A 180 20.96 -9.21 28.76
C VAL A 180 20.26 -8.34 27.71
N ASP A 181 20.43 -7.02 27.79
CA ASP A 181 19.78 -6.00 26.93
C ASP A 181 18.24 -6.12 26.81
N PRO A 182 17.49 -6.04 27.93
CA PRO A 182 16.04 -5.99 27.88
C PRO A 182 15.59 -4.76 27.10
N HIS A 183 14.80 -4.97 26.04
CA HIS A 183 14.27 -3.88 25.21
C HIS A 183 12.76 -3.90 25.23
N ILE A 184 12.18 -2.84 25.78
CA ILE A 184 10.75 -2.57 25.76
C ILE A 184 10.53 -1.42 24.79
N PRO A 185 9.79 -1.63 23.68
CA PRO A 185 9.51 -0.56 22.74
C PRO A 185 8.78 0.60 23.44
N SER A 186 9.26 1.82 23.21
CA SER A 186 8.56 3.01 23.68
C SER A 186 7.23 3.18 22.95
N VAL A 187 6.28 3.91 23.54
CA VAL A 187 5.01 4.26 22.85
C VAL A 187 5.29 4.98 21.53
N LEU A 188 6.32 5.84 21.51
CA LEU A 188 6.78 6.50 20.28
C LEU A 188 7.28 5.50 19.24
N SER A 189 8.06 4.49 19.64
CA SER A 189 8.52 3.40 18.75
C SER A 189 7.34 2.69 18.10
N LEU A 190 6.29 2.40 18.87
CA LEU A 190 5.11 1.71 18.38
C LEU A 190 4.30 2.58 17.40
N VAL A 191 4.13 3.87 17.70
CA VAL A 191 3.43 4.80 16.80
C VAL A 191 4.20 4.97 15.50
N LEU A 192 5.53 5.17 15.57
CA LEU A 192 6.38 5.25 14.39
C LEU A 192 6.38 3.93 13.61
N TYR A 193 6.41 2.78 14.30
CA TYR A 193 6.32 1.48 13.67
C TYR A 193 5.06 1.34 12.81
N VAL A 194 3.89 1.65 13.37
CA VAL A 194 2.62 1.58 12.63
C VAL A 194 2.63 2.56 11.45
N LEU A 195 3.08 3.79 11.67
CA LEU A 195 3.20 4.79 10.61
C LEU A 195 4.09 4.31 9.45
N PHE A 196 5.27 3.76 9.75
CA PHE A 196 6.20 3.29 8.73
C PHE A 196 5.76 1.98 8.08
N CYS A 197 5.01 1.11 8.79
CA CYS A 197 4.34 -0.02 8.16
C CYS A 197 3.32 0.46 7.12
N MET A 198 2.53 1.50 7.44
CA MET A 198 1.60 2.10 6.48
C MET A 198 2.32 2.73 5.29
N CYS A 199 3.43 3.44 5.51
CA CYS A 199 4.30 3.92 4.44
C CYS A 199 4.80 2.78 3.54
N GLY A 200 5.27 1.68 4.14
CA GLY A 200 5.72 0.49 3.41
C GLY A 200 4.62 -0.13 2.55
N VAL A 201 3.40 -0.25 3.09
CA VAL A 201 2.21 -0.70 2.34
C VAL A 201 1.91 0.23 1.17
N VAL A 202 1.98 1.56 1.37
CA VAL A 202 1.72 2.57 0.34
C VAL A 202 2.77 2.53 -0.78
N ILE A 203 4.05 2.33 -0.44
CA ILE A 203 5.12 2.15 -1.43
C ILE A 203 4.86 0.90 -2.26
N MET A 204 4.59 -0.24 -1.61
CA MET A 204 4.30 -1.50 -2.30
C MET A 204 3.07 -1.37 -3.21
N TYR A 205 2.00 -0.77 -2.72
CA TYR A 205 0.81 -0.46 -3.51
C TYR A 205 1.15 0.39 -4.75
N SER A 206 1.95 1.44 -4.57
CA SER A 206 2.37 2.34 -5.66
C SER A 206 3.12 1.58 -6.75
N LEU A 207 4.03 0.67 -6.36
CA LEU A 207 4.74 -0.19 -7.30
C LEU A 207 3.77 -1.12 -8.05
N MET A 208 2.87 -1.77 -7.32
CA MET A 208 1.87 -2.69 -7.89
C MET A 208 0.95 -2.02 -8.92
N ILE A 209 0.48 -0.81 -8.63
CA ILE A 209 -0.33 -0.04 -9.58
C ILE A 209 0.47 0.38 -10.80
N CYS A 210 1.73 0.78 -10.67
CA CYS A 210 2.59 1.05 -11.83
C CYS A 210 2.70 -0.17 -12.75
N LEU A 211 2.97 -1.35 -12.17
CA LEU A 211 3.06 -2.60 -12.95
C LEU A 211 1.74 -2.93 -13.63
N SER A 212 0.64 -2.83 -12.89
CA SER A 212 -0.68 -3.13 -13.45
C SER A 212 -1.09 -2.12 -14.53
N ALA A 213 -0.76 -0.84 -14.38
CA ALA A 213 -0.98 0.18 -15.42
C ALA A 213 -0.16 -0.09 -16.69
N THR A 214 1.05 -0.65 -16.56
CA THR A 214 1.90 -0.99 -17.72
C THR A 214 1.26 -2.07 -18.60
N SER A 215 0.32 -2.87 -18.06
CA SER A 215 -0.47 -3.84 -18.83
C SER A 215 -1.29 -3.19 -19.96
N ILE A 216 -1.63 -1.90 -19.84
CA ILE A 216 -2.31 -1.13 -20.89
C ILE A 216 -1.45 -1.05 -22.15
N TRP A 217 -0.13 -0.90 -22.00
CA TRP A 217 0.79 -0.83 -23.13
C TRP A 217 1.22 -2.21 -23.65
N LEU A 218 1.41 -3.16 -22.74
CA LEU A 218 1.98 -4.48 -23.04
C LEU A 218 0.91 -5.54 -23.41
N GLY A 219 -0.37 -5.28 -23.16
CA GLY A 219 -1.51 -6.16 -23.47
C GLY A 219 -1.65 -7.41 -22.59
N ARG A 220 -0.56 -7.90 -21.97
CA ARG A 220 -0.57 -9.01 -20.99
C ARG A 220 0.30 -8.66 -19.78
N ASN A 221 -0.21 -8.94 -18.59
CA ASN A 221 0.52 -8.75 -17.33
C ASN A 221 0.50 -10.02 -16.46
N GLN A 222 1.18 -11.06 -16.94
CA GLN A 222 1.47 -12.24 -16.11
C GLN A 222 2.69 -12.03 -15.20
N THR A 223 3.41 -10.92 -15.38
CA THR A 223 4.63 -10.60 -14.65
C THR A 223 4.37 -9.96 -13.29
N LEU A 224 3.14 -9.52 -13.00
CA LEU A 224 2.76 -8.89 -11.73
C LEU A 224 3.12 -9.76 -10.51
N TYR A 225 2.70 -11.04 -10.49
CA TYR A 225 3.03 -11.98 -9.41
C TYR A 225 4.52 -12.30 -9.34
N ASN A 226 5.19 -12.44 -10.49
CA ASN A 226 6.63 -12.70 -10.52
C ASN A 226 7.42 -11.52 -9.93
N PHE A 227 7.07 -10.30 -10.31
CA PHE A 227 7.73 -9.10 -9.81
C PHE A 227 7.47 -8.92 -8.31
N TRP A 228 6.24 -9.14 -7.86
CA TRP A 228 5.89 -9.18 -6.45
C TRP A 228 6.75 -10.20 -5.68
N PHE A 229 6.87 -11.42 -6.19
CA PHE A 229 7.70 -12.46 -5.59
C PHE A 229 9.16 -12.03 -5.49
N TYR A 230 9.76 -11.49 -6.56
CA TYR A 230 11.16 -11.04 -6.52
C TYR A 230 11.39 -9.87 -5.56
N ILE A 231 10.50 -8.87 -5.54
CA ILE A 231 10.57 -7.73 -4.62
C ILE A 231 10.48 -8.20 -3.18
N THR A 232 9.46 -8.99 -2.85
CA THR A 232 9.25 -9.46 -1.48
C THR A 232 10.40 -10.35 -1.01
N ASN A 233 10.91 -11.21 -1.89
CA ASN A 233 12.10 -12.03 -1.62
C ASN A 233 13.37 -11.22 -1.36
N PHE A 234 13.49 -10.04 -1.96
CA PHE A 234 14.62 -9.13 -1.71
C PHE A 234 14.43 -8.37 -0.40
N SER A 235 13.20 -7.92 -0.11
CA SER A 235 12.88 -7.22 1.14
C SER A 235 12.93 -8.10 2.40
N ARG A 236 12.91 -9.44 2.25
CA ARG A 236 12.88 -10.38 3.38
C ARG A 236 14.18 -10.44 4.19
N TYR A 237 15.26 -9.87 3.66
CA TYR A 237 16.56 -9.88 4.30
C TYR A 237 16.91 -8.47 4.80
N PRO A 238 17.57 -8.36 5.96
CA PRO A 238 18.09 -7.09 6.45
C PRO A 238 18.98 -6.42 5.42
N MET A 239 18.78 -5.11 5.24
CA MET A 239 19.45 -4.35 4.19
C MET A 239 20.97 -4.30 4.37
N GLU A 240 21.47 -4.48 5.59
CA GLU A 240 22.89 -4.56 5.93
C GLU A 240 23.62 -5.71 5.20
N ILE A 241 22.91 -6.79 4.86
CA ILE A 241 23.48 -7.94 4.15
C ILE A 241 23.88 -7.54 2.71
N TYR A 242 23.16 -6.59 2.12
CA TYR A 242 23.41 -6.13 0.76
C TYR A 242 24.53 -5.09 0.68
N ASN A 243 24.88 -4.43 1.78
CA ASN A 243 25.90 -3.38 1.81
C ASN A 243 27.34 -3.94 1.91
N ARG A 244 27.64 -5.02 1.18
CA ARG A 244 28.99 -5.62 1.13
C ARG A 244 29.37 -6.01 -0.30
N GLY A 245 30.57 -5.60 -0.71
CA GLY A 245 31.20 -5.99 -1.98
C GLY A 245 30.37 -5.60 -3.20
N TRP A 246 30.01 -6.60 -4.01
CA TRP A 246 29.26 -6.42 -5.25
C TRP A 246 27.77 -6.08 -5.02
N GLY A 247 27.28 -6.18 -3.78
CA GLY A 247 25.91 -5.84 -3.40
C GLY A 247 25.68 -4.34 -3.21
N THR A 248 26.71 -3.52 -3.01
CA THR A 248 26.58 -2.09 -2.71
C THR A 248 25.81 -1.29 -3.78
N PRO A 249 26.03 -1.51 -5.09
CA PRO A 249 25.21 -0.87 -6.12
C PRO A 249 23.74 -1.29 -6.06
N MET A 250 23.46 -2.56 -5.77
CA MET A 250 22.09 -3.06 -5.61
C MET A 250 21.42 -2.46 -4.38
N TYR A 251 22.15 -2.36 -3.27
CA TYR A 251 21.69 -1.69 -2.06
C TYR A 251 21.29 -0.23 -2.36
N GLY A 252 22.13 0.51 -3.07
CA GLY A 252 21.82 1.89 -3.49
C GLY A 252 20.58 1.96 -4.38
N PHE A 253 20.50 1.12 -5.41
CA PHE A 253 19.36 1.11 -6.33
C PHE A 253 18.02 0.77 -5.63
N PHE A 254 17.99 -0.28 -4.80
CA PHE A 254 16.78 -0.72 -4.10
C PHE A 254 16.48 0.05 -2.79
N THR A 255 17.31 1.02 -2.46
CA THR A 255 17.05 1.98 -1.37
C THR A 255 16.60 3.33 -1.94
N PHE A 256 17.27 3.83 -2.97
CA PHE A 256 17.07 5.18 -3.50
C PHE A 256 16.21 5.27 -4.77
N VAL A 257 16.23 4.26 -5.64
CA VAL A 257 15.47 4.30 -6.91
C VAL A 257 14.14 3.56 -6.77
N VAL A 258 14.19 2.31 -6.32
CA VAL A 258 13.00 1.50 -6.04
C VAL A 258 13.04 1.17 -4.56
N PRO A 259 12.32 1.90 -3.69
CA PRO A 259 12.53 1.88 -2.23
C PRO A 259 12.01 0.61 -1.54
N VAL A 260 12.31 -0.57 -2.08
CA VAL A 260 11.88 -1.89 -1.62
C VAL A 260 12.55 -2.26 -0.29
N LEU A 261 13.84 -1.93 -0.12
CA LEU A 261 14.54 -2.24 1.13
C LEU A 261 13.97 -1.45 2.30
N VAL A 262 13.57 -0.21 2.04
CA VAL A 262 13.04 0.72 3.04
C VAL A 262 11.72 0.25 3.64
N VAL A 263 10.87 -0.39 2.82
CA VAL A 263 9.51 -0.86 3.15
C VAL A 263 9.48 -1.66 4.46
N VAL A 264 10.36 -2.64 4.61
CA VAL A 264 10.39 -3.53 5.78
C VAL A 264 11.46 -3.07 6.77
N ASN A 265 12.63 -2.65 6.30
CA ASN A 265 13.78 -2.41 7.17
C ASN A 265 13.56 -1.23 8.13
N VAL A 266 12.95 -0.13 7.67
CA VAL A 266 12.71 1.04 8.52
C VAL A 266 11.76 0.74 9.68
N PRO A 267 10.54 0.21 9.45
CA PRO A 267 9.66 -0.15 10.56
C PRO A 267 10.27 -1.23 11.44
N ALA A 268 10.87 -2.28 10.87
CA ALA A 268 11.47 -3.34 11.67
C ALA A 268 12.58 -2.82 12.61
N ARG A 269 13.43 -1.90 12.16
CA ARG A 269 14.47 -1.28 13.00
C ARG A 269 13.89 -0.42 14.12
N LEU A 270 12.85 0.36 13.83
CA LEU A 270 12.18 1.21 14.82
C LEU A 270 11.60 0.41 15.99
N LEU A 271 11.20 -0.83 15.73
CA LEU A 271 10.65 -1.74 16.74
C LEU A 271 11.74 -2.59 17.42
N ALA A 272 12.70 -3.11 16.64
CA ALA A 272 13.66 -4.10 17.10
C ALA A 272 14.93 -3.51 17.75
N LYS A 273 15.27 -2.24 17.49
CA LYS A 273 16.46 -1.57 18.04
C LYS A 273 16.06 -0.36 18.90
N PRO A 274 16.85 0.01 19.92
CA PRO A 274 16.61 1.21 20.75
C PRO A 274 16.54 2.50 19.91
N ILE A 275 15.70 3.44 20.32
CA ILE A 275 15.61 4.78 19.67
C ILE A 275 16.83 5.64 20.00
N ASP A 276 17.47 5.40 21.14
CA ASP A 276 18.59 6.21 21.64
C ASP A 276 19.71 5.28 22.13
N PRO A 277 20.98 5.50 21.73
CA PRO A 277 21.47 6.47 20.75
C PRO A 277 21.32 5.95 19.31
N ARG A 278 20.48 6.62 18.50
CA ARG A 278 20.44 6.40 17.04
C ARG A 278 21.38 7.35 16.33
N THR A 279 22.26 6.78 15.53
CA THR A 279 23.18 7.52 14.65
C THR A 279 22.40 8.42 13.69
N ASN A 280 22.96 9.58 13.32
CA ASN A 280 22.37 10.52 12.36
C ASN A 280 21.89 9.85 11.05
N GLU A 281 22.59 8.81 10.61
CA GLU A 281 22.25 8.01 9.43
C GLU A 281 20.88 7.33 9.52
N GLU A 282 20.45 6.90 10.72
CA GLU A 282 19.16 6.25 10.88
C GLU A 282 17.99 7.22 10.79
N TRP A 283 18.18 8.45 11.29
CA TRP A 283 17.19 9.51 11.13
C TRP A 283 17.10 9.99 9.68
N MET A 284 18.23 10.00 8.96
CA MET A 284 18.24 10.25 7.51
C MET A 284 17.45 9.18 6.75
N LEU A 285 17.58 7.90 7.12
CA LEU A 285 16.80 6.81 6.52
C LEU A 285 15.29 6.94 6.80
N VAL A 286 14.90 7.34 8.01
CA VAL A 286 13.50 7.64 8.37
C VAL A 286 12.95 8.80 7.51
N GLY A 287 13.72 9.88 7.38
CA GLY A 287 13.35 11.01 6.52
C GLY A 287 13.25 10.60 5.04
N TRP A 288 14.20 9.81 4.56
CA TRP A 288 14.18 9.27 3.21
C TRP A 288 12.95 8.38 2.97
N ALA A 289 12.56 7.55 3.93
CA ALA A 289 11.38 6.69 3.81
C ALA A 289 10.08 7.49 3.61
N LEU A 290 9.93 8.63 4.28
CA LEU A 290 8.79 9.53 4.06
C LEU A 290 8.82 10.15 2.66
N ILE A 291 9.99 10.67 2.24
CA ILE A 291 10.18 11.23 0.91
C ILE A 291 9.89 10.19 -0.17
N ALA A 292 10.46 8.99 -0.03
CA ALA A 292 10.26 7.86 -0.92
C ALA A 292 8.78 7.45 -1.02
N THR A 293 8.03 7.52 0.09
CA THR A 293 6.58 7.28 0.09
C THR A 293 5.84 8.31 -0.77
N VAL A 294 6.10 9.60 -0.56
CA VAL A 294 5.48 10.69 -1.32
C VAL A 294 5.84 10.59 -2.81
N LEU A 295 7.11 10.35 -3.12
CA LEU A 295 7.59 10.17 -4.50
C LEU A 295 6.94 8.95 -5.16
N SER A 296 6.81 7.83 -4.45
CA SER A 296 6.18 6.61 -4.99
C SER A 296 4.70 6.83 -5.32
N VAL A 297 3.94 7.53 -4.46
CA VAL A 297 2.52 7.82 -4.70
C VAL A 297 2.34 8.79 -5.86
N THR A 298 3.14 9.85 -5.89
CA THR A 298 3.06 10.86 -6.97
C THR A 298 3.46 10.28 -8.32
N PHE A 299 4.54 9.50 -8.36
CA PHE A 299 5.00 8.79 -9.55
C PHE A 299 3.99 7.76 -10.02
N SER A 300 3.45 6.92 -9.13
CA SER A 300 2.45 5.92 -9.52
C SER A 300 1.18 6.54 -10.06
N ARG A 301 0.70 7.63 -9.46
CA ARG A 301 -0.46 8.38 -9.97
C ARG A 301 -0.17 9.05 -11.31
N TRP A 302 1.07 9.45 -11.58
CA TRP A 302 1.48 9.97 -12.88
C TRP A 302 1.50 8.86 -13.94
N VAL A 303 2.12 7.71 -13.66
CA VAL A 303 2.15 6.54 -14.56
C VAL A 303 0.73 6.07 -14.87
N PHE A 304 -0.11 5.92 -13.84
CA PHE A 304 -1.48 5.46 -13.99
C PHE A 304 -2.31 6.38 -14.91
N ARG A 305 -2.26 7.70 -14.68
CA ARG A 305 -2.95 8.67 -15.54
C ARG A 305 -2.44 8.64 -16.98
N ARG A 306 -1.13 8.48 -17.17
CA ARG A 306 -0.54 8.42 -18.50
C ARG A 306 -0.92 7.13 -19.24
N ALA A 307 -0.99 6.00 -18.54
CA ALA A 307 -1.44 4.73 -19.10
C ALA A 307 -2.92 4.81 -19.50
N LEU A 308 -3.79 5.36 -18.64
CA LEU A 308 -5.20 5.58 -18.96
C LEU A 308 -5.40 6.47 -20.19
N GLY A 309 -4.63 7.55 -20.33
CA GLY A 309 -4.73 8.43 -21.51
C GLY A 309 -4.33 7.77 -22.84
N SER A 310 -3.59 6.67 -22.79
CA SER A 310 -3.20 5.89 -23.98
C SER A 310 -4.08 4.68 -24.23
N TYR A 311 -5.03 4.39 -23.34
CA TYR A 311 -5.94 3.27 -23.49
C TYR A 311 -6.83 3.49 -24.72
N ARG A 312 -6.72 2.59 -25.70
CA ARG A 312 -7.62 2.54 -26.86
C ARG A 312 -8.54 1.35 -26.62
N SER A 313 -9.85 1.61 -26.61
CA SER A 313 -10.86 0.56 -26.40
C SER A 313 -10.63 -0.58 -27.38
N ALA A 314 -10.83 -1.82 -26.92
CA ALA A 314 -10.67 -3.02 -27.74
C ALA A 314 -11.72 -3.14 -28.88
N SER A 315 -12.66 -2.19 -28.97
CA SER A 315 -13.73 -2.13 -29.97
C SER A 315 -13.55 -0.94 -30.93
N SER A 316 -12.43 -0.88 -31.66
CA SER A 316 -12.27 -0.02 -32.84
C SER A 316 -11.74 -0.80 -34.04
#